data_AF-A0A0G0LH98-F1
#
_entry.id   AF-A0A0G0LH98-F1
#
_cell.length_a   1.000
_cell.length_b   1.000
_cell.length_c   1.000
_cell.angle_alpha   90.00
_cell.angle_beta   90.00
_cell.angle_gamma   90.00
#
_symmetry.space_group_name_H-M   'P 1'
#
loop_
_entity.id
_entity.type
_entity.pdbx_description
1 polymer ?
#
loop_
_entity_poly.entity_id
_entity_poly.type
_entity_poly.pdbx_seq_one_letter_code
_entity_poly.pdbx_strand_id
1 'polypeptide(L)' 'MVKVFYIYIIVIVHPNSKNPRIEKDMFHTLHVYVTAPPLEGKANKKVIFLCCEGGSQKIRCLK' A
#
# COMPACT_ATOMS: atom_id res chain seq x y z
N MET A 1 -2.15 16.99 -25.67
CA MET A 1 -2.95 15.74 -25.58
C MET A 1 -2.37 14.91 -24.44
N VAL A 2 -3.04 14.89 -23.28
CA VAL A 2 -2.52 14.17 -22.10
C VAL A 2 -2.96 12.72 -22.19
N LYS A 3 -1.99 11.81 -22.22
CA LYS A 3 -2.24 10.37 -22.32
C LYS A 3 -2.23 9.80 -20.91
N VAL A 4 -3.42 9.50 -20.38
CA VAL A 4 -3.57 8.87 -19.06
C VAL A 4 -3.38 7.37 -19.24
N PHE A 5 -2.41 6.81 -18.53
CA PHE A 5 -2.17 5.36 -18.49
C PHE A 5 -2.69 4.81 -17.16
N TYR A 6 -3.51 3.77 -17.25
CA TYR A 6 -3.98 3.03 -16.09
C TYR A 6 -3.07 1.82 -15.89
N ILE A 7 -2.58 1.64 -14.67
CA ILE A 7 -1.80 0.46 -14.26
C ILE A 7 -2.63 -0.26 -13.20
N TYR A 8 -2.80 -1.57 -13.39
CA TYR A 8 -3.41 -2.46 -12.41
C TYR A 8 -2.29 -3.14 -11.63
N ILE A 9 -2.29 -2.98 -10.30
CA ILE A 9 -1.41 -3.70 -9.40
C ILE A 9 -2.25 -4.50 -8.41
N ILE A 10 -1.77 -5.70 -8.07
CA ILE A 10 -2.34 -6.53 -7.01
C ILE A 10 -1.36 -6.47 -5.84
N VAL A 11 -1.86 -6.15 -4.66
CA VAL A 11 -1.05 -5.97 -3.46
C VAL A 11 -1.69 -6.75 -2.30
N ILE A 12 -0.85 -7.30 -1.42
CA ILE A 12 -1.29 -7.99 -0.22
C ILE A 12 -1.23 -7.02 0.94
N VAL A 13 -2.38 -6.78 1.57
CA VAL A 13 -2.50 -5.82 2.67
C VAL A 13 -2.46 -6.56 4.01
N HIS A 14 -1.54 -6.16 4.88
CA HIS A 14 -1.41 -6.64 6.25
C HIS A 14 -1.95 -5.55 7.22
N PRO A 15 -3.19 -5.67 7.71
CA PRO A 15 -3.79 -4.70 8.61
C PRO A 15 -3.24 -4.82 10.04
N ASN A 16 -3.48 -3.79 10.87
CA ASN A 16 -3.02 -3.73 12.28
C ASN A 16 -1.50 -3.95 12.47
N SER A 17 -0.69 -3.66 11.46
CA SER A 17 0.77 -3.78 11.60
C SER A 17 1.30 -2.74 12.56
N LYS A 18 2.05 -3.17 13.57
CA LYS A 18 2.75 -2.29 14.52
C LYS A 18 3.81 -1.41 13.83
N ASN A 19 4.37 -1.89 12.72
CA ASN A 19 5.37 -1.18 11.94
C ASN A 19 4.91 -1.08 10.47
N PRO A 20 4.31 0.05 10.05
CA PRO A 20 3.85 0.24 8.69
C PRO A 20 5.02 0.35 7.72
N ARG A 21 5.01 -0.47 6.67
CA ARG A 21 6.08 -0.59 5.68
C ARG A 21 5.54 -1.15 4.36
N ILE A 22 6.29 -0.97 3.29
CA ILE A 22 6.05 -1.63 2.01
C ILE A 22 7.25 -2.54 1.75
N GLU A 23 6.95 -3.78 1.40
CA GLU A 23 7.92 -4.84 1.19
C GLU A 23 7.59 -5.55 -0.12
N LYS A 24 8.60 -5.90 -0.90
CA LYS A 24 8.43 -6.67 -2.14
C LYS A 24 8.99 -8.06 -1.91
N ASP A 25 8.19 -9.08 -2.13
CA ASP A 25 8.66 -10.47 -2.00
C ASP A 25 9.50 -10.90 -3.21
N MET A 26 10.02 -12.12 -3.15
CA MET A 26 10.80 -12.72 -4.25
C MET A 26 9.98 -12.95 -5.54
N PHE A 27 8.66 -13.06 -5.42
CA PHE A 27 7.72 -13.25 -6.54
C PHE A 27 7.17 -11.94 -7.07
N HIS A 28 7.77 -10.81 -6.67
CA HIS A 28 7.38 -9.46 -7.07
C HIS A 28 6.01 -9.01 -6.55
N THR A 29 5.42 -9.73 -5.60
CA THR A 29 4.22 -9.32 -4.89
C THR A 29 4.54 -8.19 -3.94
N LEU A 30 3.70 -7.15 -3.95
CA LEU A 30 3.83 -6.03 -3.04
C LEU A 30 3.03 -6.33 -1.76
N HIS A 31 3.73 -6.40 -0.63
CA HIS A 31 3.13 -6.47 0.70
C HIS A 31 3.09 -5.08 1.32
N VAL A 32 1.89 -4.64 1.70
CA VAL A 32 1.64 -3.33 2.30
C VAL A 32 1.16 -3.53 3.72
N TYR A 33 2.00 -3.17 4.68
CA TYR A 33 1.69 -3.23 6.10
C TYR A 33 1.13 -1.89 6.55
N VAL A 34 -0.10 -1.89 7.05
CA VAL A 34 -0.79 -0.67 7.52
C VAL A 34 -1.22 -0.81 8.97
N THR A 35 -1.20 0.30 9.70
CA THR A 35 -1.68 0.35 11.10
C THR A 35 -3.21 0.28 11.18
N ALA A 36 -3.91 0.57 10.08
CA ALA A 36 -5.36 0.60 10.03
C ALA A 36 -5.97 -0.81 10.19
N PRO A 37 -7.13 -0.92 10.87
CA PRO A 37 -7.82 -2.19 11.03
C PRO A 37 -8.48 -2.66 9.73
N PRO A 38 -8.81 -3.96 9.62
CA PRO A 38 -9.52 -4.49 8.46
C PRO A 38 -11.00 -4.08 8.42
N LEU A 39 -11.56 -3.67 9.57
CA LEU A 39 -12.96 -3.25 9.71
C LEU A 39 -13.34 -2.20 8.67
N GLU A 40 -14.48 -2.40 8.02
CA GLU A 40 -15.08 -1.46 7.06
C GLU A 40 -14.16 -1.10 5.88
N GLY A 41 -13.19 -1.97 5.57
CA GLY A 41 -12.20 -1.75 4.52
C GLY A 41 -11.25 -0.58 4.82
N LYS A 42 -11.07 -0.18 6.08
CA LYS A 42 -10.18 0.92 6.48
C LYS A 42 -8.74 0.67 6.03
N ALA A 43 -8.25 -0.56 6.12
CA ALA A 43 -6.95 -0.95 5.60
C ALA A 43 -6.84 -0.72 4.07
N ASN A 44 -7.84 -1.13 3.29
CA ASN A 44 -7.83 -0.97 1.83
C ASN A 44 -7.90 0.51 1.42
N LYS A 45 -8.76 1.29 2.08
CA LYS A 45 -8.84 2.74 1.88
C LYS A 45 -7.49 3.42 2.18
N LYS A 46 -6.81 2.98 3.23
CA LYS A 46 -5.48 3.49 3.59
C LYS A 46 -4.45 3.19 2.50
N VAL A 47 -4.50 2.01 1.88
CA VAL A 47 -3.60 1.61 0.78
C VAL A 47 -3.87 2.44 -0.47
N ILE A 48 -5.14 2.63 -0.86
CA ILE A 48 -5.51 3.49 -2.00
C ILE A 48 -4.99 4.91 -1.78
N PHE A 49 -5.18 5.46 -0.59
CA PHE A 49 -4.67 6.78 -0.23
C PHE A 49 -3.14 6.87 -0.37
N LEU A 50 -2.40 5.85 0.08
CA LEU A 50 -0.94 5.78 -0.05
C LEU A 50 -0.45 5.63 -1.49
N CYS A 51 -1.24 5.00 -2.37
CA CYS A 51 -0.89 4.82 -3.78
C CYS A 51 -1.28 6.00 -4.67
N CYS A 52 -2.35 6.73 -4.33
CA CYS A 52 -2.84 7.86 -5.12
C CYS A 52 -2.24 9.21 -4.70
N GLU A 53 -1.96 9.40 -3.41
CA GLU A 53 -1.22 10.56 -2.92
C GLU A 53 0.13 10.08 -2.39
N GLY A 54 1.20 10.84 -2.65
CA GLY A 54 2.52 10.63 -2.05
C GLY A 54 2.46 10.85 -0.53
N GLY A 55 1.76 9.97 0.17
CA GLY A 55 1.26 10.17 1.51
C GLY A 55 2.38 10.39 2.51
N SER A 56 2.17 11.35 3.41
CA SER A 56 3.13 11.79 4.45
C SER A 56 3.54 10.72 5.47
N GLN A 57 3.05 9.47 5.36
CA GLN A 57 3.64 8.38 6.10
C GLN A 57 4.97 8.04 5.43
N LYS A 58 6.07 8.27 6.16
CA LYS A 58 7.41 7.76 5.86
C LYS A 58 7.37 6.22 5.94
N ILE A 59 6.69 5.59 4.98
CA ILE A 59 6.66 4.15 4.84
C ILE A 59 8.02 3.78 4.31
N ARG A 60 8.84 3.20 5.18
CA ARG A 60 10.20 2.81 4.82
C ARG A 60 10.06 1.63 3.86
N CYS A 61 10.49 1.83 2.61
CA CYS A 61 10.68 0.73 1.68
C CYS A 61 11.89 -0.05 2.19
N LEU A 62 11.68 -1.29 2.66
CA LEU A 62 12.80 -2.17 2.97
C LEU A 62 13.27 -2.75 1.63
N LYS A 63 14.50 -2.40 1.27
CA LYS A 63 15.23 -2.93 0.11
C LYS A 63 15.63 -4.37 0.35
#